data_AF-A0A8T7AH80-F1
#
_entry.id   AF-A0A8T7AH80-F1
#
_cell.length_a   1.000
_cell.length_b   1.000
_cell.length_c   1.000
_cell.angle_alpha   90.00
_cell.angle_beta   90.00
_cell.angle_gamma   90.00
#
_symmetry.space_group_name_H-M   'P 1'
#
loop_
_entity.id
_entity.type
_entity.pdbx_description
1 polymer ?
#
loop_
_entity_poly.entity_id
_entity_poly.type
_entity_poly.pdbx_seq_one_letter_code
_entity_poly.pdbx_strand_id
1 'polypeptide(L)' 'QGVAVRVGHHCAMPVMEFFGVSSTTRASLALYNSTEDIDALVAATRKAVTMLG' A
#
# COMPACT_ATOMS: atom_id res chain seq x y z
N GLN A 1 -12.53 5.94 -2.28
CA GLN A 1 -11.79 6.07 -1.01
C GLN A 1 -10.59 7.01 -1.10
N GLY A 2 -10.30 7.68 -2.22
CA GLY A 2 -9.34 8.81 -2.25
C GLY A 2 -7.86 8.51 -1.93
N VAL A 3 -7.53 7.30 -1.47
CA VAL A 3 -6.17 6.90 -1.06
C VAL A 3 -5.36 6.46 -2.28
N ALA A 4 -4.26 7.17 -2.56
CA ALA A 4 -3.32 6.83 -3.61
C ALA A 4 -2.16 5.99 -3.06
N VAL A 5 -1.94 4.82 -3.66
CA VAL A 5 -0.83 3.91 -3.34
C VAL A 5 -0.18 3.43 -4.63
N ARG A 6 1.04 2.90 -4.56
CA ARG A 6 1.68 2.23 -5.69
C ARG A 6 1.60 0.72 -5.50
N VAL A 7 1.28 0.00 -6.58
CA VAL A 7 1.27 -1.47 -6.62
C VAL A 7 2.29 -1.96 -7.65
N GLY A 8 2.89 -3.12 -7.40
CA GLY A 8 3.77 -3.80 -8.34
C GLY A 8 5.14 -4.11 -7.74
N HIS A 9 6.15 -4.24 -8.60
CA HIS A 9 7.53 -4.54 -8.21
C HIS A 9 8.31 -3.30 -7.74
N HIS A 10 7.75 -2.09 -7.88
CA HIS A 10 8.38 -0.81 -7.49
C HIS A 10 9.77 -0.55 -8.08
N CYS A 11 10.03 -1.05 -9.30
CA CYS A 11 11.35 -1.04 -9.93
C CYS A 11 12.44 -1.80 -9.13
N ALA A 12 12.04 -2.71 -8.23
CA ALA A 12 12.91 -3.45 -7.32
C ALA A 12 12.65 -4.97 -7.42
N MET A 13 12.62 -5.52 -8.63
CA MET A 13 12.35 -6.95 -8.88
C MET A 13 13.26 -7.90 -8.06
N PRO A 14 14.57 -7.64 -7.87
CA PRO A 14 15.41 -8.50 -7.04
C PRO A 14 14.96 -8.59 -5.57
N VAL A 15 14.38 -7.51 -5.02
CA VAL A 15 13.83 -7.51 -3.66
C VAL A 15 12.57 -8.36 -3.58
N MET A 16 11.73 -8.28 -4.61
CA MET A 16 10.50 -9.09 -4.70
C MET A 16 10.84 -10.59 -4.75
N GLU A 17 11.85 -10.96 -5.53
CA GLU A 17 12.38 -12.34 -5.61
C GLU A 17 12.95 -12.80 -4.27
N PHE A 18 13.73 -11.97 -3.58
CA PHE A 18 14.28 -12.27 -2.26
C PHE A 18 13.19 -12.58 -1.22
N PHE A 19 12.09 -11.81 -1.22
CA PHE A 19 10.95 -12.04 -0.32
C PHE A 19 9.93 -13.07 -0.84
N GLY A 20 10.11 -13.62 -2.05
CA GLY A 20 9.23 -14.61 -2.63
C GLY A 20 7.82 -14.10 -2.96
N VAL A 21 7.66 -12.81 -3.24
CA VAL A 21 6.36 -12.20 -3.56
C VAL A 21 6.37 -11.61 -4.97
N SER A 22 5.24 -11.66 -5.69
CA SER A 22 5.16 -11.13 -7.06
C SER A 22 4.99 -9.62 -7.12
N SER A 23 4.33 -9.04 -6.11
CA SER A 23 4.11 -7.59 -6.00
C SER A 23 3.74 -7.23 -4.58
N THR A 24 3.90 -5.94 -4.24
CA THR A 24 3.37 -5.39 -3.00
C THR A 24 2.60 -4.11 -3.26
N THR A 25 1.79 -3.71 -2.27
CA THR A 25 1.16 -2.39 -2.20
C THR A 25 1.98 -1.55 -1.24
N ARG A 26 2.41 -0.36 -1.68
CA ARG A 26 3.23 0.55 -0.89
C ARG A 26 2.53 1.90 -0.73
N ALA A 27 2.27 2.28 0.52
CA ALA A 27 1.97 3.65 0.90
C ALA A 27 3.28 4.37 1.28
N SER A 28 3.47 5.58 0.77
CA SER A 28 4.65 6.41 1.06
C SER A 28 4.19 7.65 1.83
N LEU A 29 4.80 7.89 3.00
CA LEU A 29 4.52 9.04 3.84
C LEU A 29 5.62 10.11 3.65
N ALA A 30 5.23 11.37 3.59
CA ALA A 30 6.09 12.53 3.45
C ALA A 30 5.71 13.62 4.46
N LEU A 31 6.44 14.74 4.46
CA LEU A 31 6.26 15.86 5.41
C LEU A 31 4.82 16.42 5.45
N TYR A 32 4.11 16.34 4.33
CA TYR A 32 2.77 16.90 4.16
C TYR A 32 1.65 15.91 4.47
N ASN A 33 1.96 14.69 4.91
CA ASN A 33 0.94 13.75 5.35
C ASN A 33 0.55 13.99 6.81
N SER A 34 -0.69 13.65 7.13
CA SER A 34 -1.22 13.74 8.50
C SER A 34 -1.68 12.40 9.05
N THR A 35 -2.06 12.37 10.32
CA THR A 35 -2.66 11.20 10.96
C THR A 35 -3.97 10.79 10.28
N GLU A 36 -4.74 11.75 9.79
CA GLU A 36 -5.99 11.49 9.08
C GLU A 36 -5.75 10.75 7.75
N ASP A 37 -4.63 10.99 7.06
CA ASP A 37 -4.26 10.22 5.86
C ASP A 37 -4.00 8.75 6.21
N ILE A 38 -3.38 8.49 7.36
CA ILE A 38 -3.09 7.14 7.86
C ILE A 38 -4.40 6.44 8.23
N ASP A 39 -5.31 7.14 8.90
CA ASP A 39 -6.63 6.61 9.24
C ASP A 39 -7.43 6.25 7.98
N ALA A 40 -7.39 7.12 6.96
CA ALA A 40 -8.01 6.86 5.67
C ALA A 40 -7.40 5.64 4.97
N LEU A 41 -6.07 5.49 5.00
CA LEU A 41 -5.36 4.32 4.47
C LEU A 41 -5.81 3.04 5.20
N VAL A 42 -5.83 3.03 6.53
CA VAL A 42 -6.22 1.85 7.33
C VAL A 42 -7.68 1.47 7.06
N ALA A 43 -8.59 2.44 7.03
CA ALA A 43 -9.99 2.20 6.72
C ALA A 43 -10.18 1.63 5.30
N ALA A 44 -9.42 2.13 4.32
CA ALA A 44 -9.43 1.64 2.96
C ALA A 44 -8.90 0.20 2.86
N THR A 45 -7.77 -0.10 3.50
CA THR A 45 -7.20 -1.46 3.51
C THR A 45 -8.14 -2.47 4.16
N ARG A 46 -8.73 -2.15 5.32
CA ARG A 46 -9.70 -3.03 5.98
C ARG A 46 -10.92 -3.29 5.09
N LYS A 47 -11.45 -2.24 4.45
CA LYS A 47 -12.56 -2.40 3.51
C LYS A 47 -12.17 -3.30 2.33
N ALA A 48 -10.99 -3.13 1.76
CA ALA A 48 -10.51 -3.96 0.65
C ALA A 48 -10.41 -5.44 1.06
N VAL A 49 -9.92 -5.73 2.26
CA VAL A 49 -9.89 -7.09 2.82
C VAL A 49 -11.31 -7.66 2.96
N THR A 50 -12.26 -6.90 3.51
CA THR A 50 -13.66 -7.35 3.63
C THR A 50 -14.36 -7.52 2.27
N MET A 51 -13.97 -6.75 1.25
CA MET A 51 -14.57 -6.84 -0.09
C MET A 51 -14.02 -8.01 -0.93
N LEU A 52 -12.78 -8.43 -0.66
CA LEU A 52 -12.05 -9.41 -1.49
C LEU A 52 -11.79 -10.75 -0.78
N GLY A 53 -11.95 -10.79 0.54
CA GLY A 53 -11.95 -12.03 1.34
C GLY A 53 -13.35 -12.65 1.39
#